data_AF-A0A0Z8LIB8-F1
#
_entry.id   AF-A0A0Z8LIB8-F1
#
_cell.length_a   1.000
_cell.length_b   1.000
_cell.length_c   1.000
_cell.angle_alpha   90.00
_cell.angle_beta   90.00
_cell.angle_gamma   90.00
#
_symmetry.space_group_name_H-M   'P 1'
#
loop_
_entity.id
_entity.type
_entity.pdbx_description
1 polymer ?
#
loop_
_entity_poly.entity_id
_entity_poly.type
_entity_poly.pdbx_seq_one_letter_code
_entity_poly.pdbx_strand_id
1 'polypeptide(L)'
;MIQPIMKDIFFLQQKSEPATQLDVQVGQDLQDTLAANVHACVGMAANMIGVKKRIIIVNMGFTNLVMYNPVLISKAKPYQTE
;
A
#
# COMPACT_ATOMS: atom_id res chain seq x y z
N MET A 1 5.69 -2.88 -12.69
CA MET A 1 5.92 -4.33 -12.88
C MET A 1 5.16 -5.10 -11.80
N ILE A 2 4.67 -6.30 -12.09
CA ILE A 2 3.98 -7.13 -11.06
C ILE A 2 5.04 -7.66 -10.09
N GLN A 3 4.92 -7.32 -8.81
CA GLN A 3 5.82 -7.74 -7.75
C GLN A 3 5.23 -8.92 -6.95
N PRO A 4 6.06 -9.85 -6.43
CA PRO A 4 5.58 -10.90 -5.55
C PRO A 4 5.15 -10.35 -4.18
N ILE A 5 4.09 -10.93 -3.61
CA ILE A 5 3.63 -10.56 -2.26
C ILE A 5 4.60 -11.12 -1.21
N MET A 6 5.23 -10.23 -0.46
CA MET A 6 6.10 -10.53 0.67
C MET A 6 5.28 -10.99 1.87
N LYS A 7 5.58 -12.19 2.37
CA LYS A 7 4.92 -12.83 3.52
C LYS A 7 5.81 -12.94 4.76
N ASP A 8 7.03 -12.40 4.70
CA ASP A 8 7.98 -12.47 5.81
C ASP A 8 7.53 -11.54 6.95
N ILE A 9 7.19 -12.14 8.09
CA ILE A 9 6.72 -11.44 9.29
C ILE A 9 7.80 -10.50 9.84
N PHE A 10 9.07 -10.92 9.86
CA PHE A 10 10.17 -10.10 10.37
C PHE A 10 10.39 -8.86 9.51
N PHE A 11 10.16 -8.96 8.20
CA PHE A 11 10.20 -7.81 7.33
C PHE A 11 9.00 -6.88 7.56
N LEU A 12 7.79 -7.45 7.60
CA LEU A 12 6.54 -6.69 7.73
C LEU A 12 6.40 -5.94 9.06
N GLN A 13 7.06 -6.41 10.13
CA GLN A 13 7.11 -5.72 11.42
C GLN A 13 8.00 -4.47 11.42
N GLN A 14 8.88 -4.29 10.43
CA GLN A 14 9.80 -3.16 10.41
C GLN A 14 9.08 -1.87 9.98
N LYS A 15 9.41 -0.76 10.65
CA LYS A 15 8.90 0.57 10.26
C LYS A 15 9.32 0.92 8.84
N SER A 16 8.37 1.43 8.07
CA SER A 16 8.60 1.96 6.72
C SER A 16 9.12 3.40 6.76
N GLU A 17 10.05 3.71 5.88
CA GLU A 17 10.68 5.01 5.77
C GLU A 17 9.86 6.00 4.95
N PRO A 18 10.06 7.32 5.11
CA PRO A 18 9.53 8.32 4.19
C PRO A 18 9.85 7.97 2.73
N ALA A 19 8.84 8.06 1.87
CA ALA A 19 9.02 8.04 0.42
C ALA A 19 9.56 9.38 -0.07
N THR A 20 10.38 9.32 -1.12
CA THR A 20 10.99 10.44 -1.82
C THR A 20 10.55 10.43 -3.29
N GLN A 21 10.96 11.44 -4.08
CA GLN A 21 10.66 11.48 -5.51
C GLN A 21 11.29 10.33 -6.31
N LEU A 22 12.34 9.69 -5.77
CA LEU A 22 12.95 8.50 -6.39
C LEU A 22 12.04 7.27 -6.27
N ASP A 23 11.10 7.27 -5.31
CA ASP A 23 10.21 6.15 -5.03
C ASP A 23 8.91 6.20 -5.85
N VAL A 24 8.79 7.09 -6.85
CA VAL A 24 7.60 7.20 -7.70
C VAL A 24 7.27 5.87 -8.38
N GLN A 25 8.29 5.15 -8.83
CA GLN A 25 8.14 3.85 -9.50
C GLN A 25 7.50 2.79 -8.59
N VAL A 26 7.68 2.87 -7.28
CA VAL A 26 7.06 1.97 -6.30
C VAL A 26 5.53 2.09 -6.35
N GLY A 27 5.01 3.30 -6.59
CA GLY A 27 3.57 3.51 -6.76
C GLY A 27 3.03 2.86 -8.03
N GLN A 28 3.80 2.86 -9.11
CA GLN A 28 3.45 2.16 -10.35
C GLN A 28 3.46 0.64 -10.15
N ASP A 29 4.48 0.12 -9.48
CA ASP A 29 4.57 -1.31 -9.14
C ASP A 29 3.40 -1.76 -8.25
N LEU A 30 2.96 -0.91 -7.31
CA LEU A 30 1.77 -1.14 -6.51
C LEU A 30 0.49 -1.15 -7.35
N GLN A 31 0.35 -0.25 -8.33
CA GLN A 31 -0.81 -0.25 -9.24
C GLN A 31 -0.87 -1.53 -10.07
N ASP A 32 0.25 -1.91 -10.69
CA ASP A 32 0.33 -3.10 -11.53
C ASP A 32 0.05 -4.37 -10.72
N THR A 33 0.61 -4.46 -9.51
CA THR A 33 0.43 -5.60 -8.61
C THR A 33 -1.01 -5.66 -8.08
N LEU A 34 -1.64 -4.52 -7.79
CA LEU A 34 -3.04 -4.47 -7.34
C LEU A 34 -3.99 -4.88 -8.46
N ALA A 35 -3.74 -4.44 -9.70
CA ALA A 35 -4.52 -4.82 -10.86
C ALA A 35 -4.51 -6.34 -11.08
N ALA A 36 -3.36 -6.97 -10.89
CA ALA A 36 -3.23 -8.44 -10.96
C ALA A 36 -3.98 -9.17 -9.82
N ASN A 37 -4.21 -8.51 -8.68
CA ASN A 37 -4.84 -9.07 -7.48
C ASN A 37 -6.23 -8.46 -7.19
N VAL A 38 -6.85 -7.79 -8.16
CA VAL A 38 -8.08 -6.98 -7.95
C VAL A 38 -9.27 -7.80 -7.45
N HIS A 39 -9.29 -9.10 -7.75
CA HIS A 39 -10.36 -10.02 -7.33
C HIS A 39 -10.32 -10.36 -5.83
N ALA A 40 -9.17 -10.19 -5.18
CA ALA A 40 -8.95 -10.62 -3.80
C ALA A 40 -8.46 -9.49 -2.87
N CYS A 41 -8.12 -8.32 -3.42
CA CYS A 41 -7.46 -7.26 -2.68
C CYS A 41 -8.06 -5.88 -2.99
N VAL A 42 -8.46 -5.16 -1.94
CA VAL A 42 -8.97 -3.78 -2.03
C VAL A 42 -7.87 -2.73 -1.79
N GLY A 43 -6.66 -3.14 -1.41
CA GLY A 43 -5.55 -2.22 -1.19
C GLY A 43 -4.27 -2.93 -0.72
N MET A 44 -3.13 -2.31 -0.98
CA MET A 44 -1.81 -2.85 -0.62
C MET A 44 -0.87 -1.74 -0.15
N ALA A 45 0.19 -2.13 0.55
CA ALA A 45 1.25 -1.25 0.99
C ALA A 45 2.60 -1.66 0.35
N ALA A 46 3.51 -0.70 0.19
CA ALA A 46 4.82 -0.95 -0.43
C ALA A 46 5.63 -2.04 0.30
N ASN A 47 5.49 -2.18 1.61
CA ASN A 47 6.16 -3.24 2.36
C ASN A 47 5.66 -4.65 1.97
N MET A 48 4.44 -4.76 1.44
CA MET A 48 3.90 -6.02 0.92
C MET A 48 4.55 -6.44 -0.40
N ILE A 49 5.27 -5.55 -1.09
CA ILE A 49 6.07 -5.86 -2.29
C ILE A 49 7.57 -5.78 -2.01
N GLY A 50 7.99 -5.84 -0.74
CA GLY A 50 9.40 -5.82 -0.34
C GLY A 50 10.04 -4.43 -0.30
N VAL A 51 9.25 -3.36 -0.35
CA VAL A 51 9.75 -1.98 -0.31
C VAL A 51 9.35 -1.29 0.99
N LYS A 52 10.31 -0.99 1.86
CA LYS A 52 10.05 -0.32 3.15
C LYS A 52 9.84 1.20 3.01
N LYS A 53 8.89 1.62 2.19
CA LYS A 53 8.53 3.03 2.02
C LYS A 53 7.07 3.28 2.43
N ARG A 54 6.79 4.47 2.94
CA ARG A 54 5.43 4.91 3.33
C ARG A 54 4.61 5.22 2.09
N ILE A 55 4.22 4.18 1.37
CA ILE A 55 3.39 4.28 0.16
C ILE A 55 2.31 3.21 0.27
N ILE A 56 1.07 3.62 0.03
CA ILE A 56 -0.09 2.73 0.03
C ILE A 56 -0.90 2.98 -1.23
N ILE A 57 -1.58 1.93 -1.68
CA ILE A 57 -2.56 1.98 -2.75
C ILE A 57 -3.88 1.42 -2.25
N VAL A 58 -4.98 2.10 -2.58
CA VAL A 58 -6.33 1.66 -2.23
C VAL A 58 -7.18 1.67 -3.50
N ASN A 59 -7.89 0.57 -3.75
CA ASN A 59 -8.90 0.49 -4.78
C ASN A 59 -10.23 1.03 -4.22
N MET A 60 -10.76 2.10 -4.82
CA MET A 60 -12.04 2.70 -4.45
C MET A 60 -13.21 2.21 -5.33
N GLY A 61 -13.07 1.03 -5.94
CA GLY A 61 -14.00 0.45 -6.92
C GLY A 61 -13.86 1.07 -8.31
N PHE A 62 -13.99 2.39 -8.41
CA PHE A 62 -13.94 3.11 -9.70
C PHE A 62 -12.53 3.54 -10.11
N THR A 63 -11.63 3.76 -9.13
CA THR A 63 -10.26 4.19 -9.36
C THR A 63 -9.32 3.67 -8.29
N ASN A 64 -8.04 3.56 -8.63
CA ASN A 64 -6.97 3.29 -7.68
C ASN A 64 -6.38 4.62 -7.18
N LEU A 65 -6.28 4.76 -5.86
CA LEU A 65 -5.66 5.91 -5.21
C LEU A 65 -4.31 5.49 -4.61
N VAL A 66 -3.23 6.09 -5.11
CA VAL A 66 -1.88 5.94 -4.53
C VAL A 66 -1.58 7.13 -3.62
N MET A 67 -1.16 6.85 -2.39
CA MET A 67 -0.80 7.86 -1.41
C MET A 67 0.66 7.69 -0.97
N TYR A 68 1.43 8.76 -1.06
CA TYR A 68 2.81 8.84 -0.58
C TYR A 68 2.86 9.59 0.75
N ASN A 69 3.57 9.03 1.72
CA ASN A 69 3.69 9.56 3.08
C ASN A 69 2.33 9.96 3.72
N PRO A 70 1.28 9.12 3.64
CA PRO A 70 -0.01 9.48 4.22
C PRO A 70 0.11 9.68 5.74
N VAL A 71 -0.61 10.67 6.26
CA VAL A 71 -0.70 10.98 7.69
C VAL A 71 -2.17 11.05 8.09
N LEU A 72 -2.51 10.39 9.20
CA LEU A 72 -3.85 10.46 9.77
C LEU A 72 -4.04 11.82 10.45
N ILE A 73 -4.88 12.69 9.88
CA ILE A 73 -5.10 14.05 10.40
C ILE A 73 -6.18 14.09 11.50
N SER A 74 -7.23 13.28 11.34
CA SER A 74 -8.37 13.25 12.27
C SER A 74 -9.03 11.87 12.26
N LYS A 75 -9.67 11.52 13.38
CA LYS A 75 -10.50 10.32 13.54
C LYS A 75 -11.76 10.72 14.31
N ALA A 76 -12.92 10.24 13.88
CA ALA A 76 -14.20 10.65 14.47
C ALA A 76 -14.77 9.59 15.41
N LYS A 77 -15.18 8.43 14.87
CA LYS A 77 -15.82 7.36 15.63
C LYS A 77 -15.21 6.02 15.22
N PRO A 78 -15.02 5.09 16.17
CA PRO A 78 -14.66 3.73 15.82
C PRO A 78 -15.80 3.11 15.00
N TYR A 79 -15.43 2.40 13.94
CA TYR A 79 -16.38 1.57 13.21
C TYR A 79 -16.57 0.27 13.99
N GLN A 80 -17.81 -0.01 14.42
CA GLN A 80 -18.16 -1.29 15.03
C GLN A 80 -18.70 -2.20 13.94
N THR A 81 -18.09 -3.37 13.79
CA THR A 81 -18.61 -4.48 12.99
C THR A 81 -19.24 -5.50 13.94
N GLU A 82 -20.27 -6.21 13.48
CA GLU A 82 -20.78 -7.42 14.15
C GLU A 82 -19.80 -8.59 14.03
#